data_AF-A0A3D1F8M0-F1
#
_entry.id   AF-A0A3D1F8M0-F1
#
_cell.length_a   1.000
_cell.length_b   1.000
_cell.length_c   1.000
_cell.angle_alpha   90.00
_cell.angle_beta   90.00
_cell.angle_gamma   90.00
#
_symmetry.space_group_name_H-M   'P 1'
#
loop_
_entity.id
_entity.type
_entity.pdbx_description
1 polymer ?
#
loop_
_entity_poly.entity_id
_entity_poly.type
_entity_poly.pdbx_seq_one_letter_code
_entity_poly.pdbx_strand_id
1 'polypeptide(L)' 'YDGKGYPEGLKGKEIPLSASIISVADSFDAMTTDRPYRKALTREEALLELKRCSGTQFDPDVVKVACKALLQQI' A
#
# COMPACT_ATOMS: atom_id res chain seq x y z
N TYR A 1 6.99 -3.39 5.73
CA TYR A 1 8.00 -4.18 5.01
C TYR A 1 9.37 -4.08 5.70
N ASP A 2 9.76 -2.93 6.24
CA ASP A 2 11.04 -2.69 6.89
C ASP A 2 11.25 -3.32 8.29
N GLY A 3 10.21 -3.94 8.86
CA GLY A 3 10.23 -4.54 10.20
C GLY A 3 9.72 -3.63 11.33
N LYS A 4 9.26 -2.40 11.02
CA LYS A 4 8.70 -1.47 12.02
C LYS A 4 7.20 -1.65 12.30
N GLY A 5 6.60 -2.71 11.76
CA GLY A 5 5.20 -3.08 11.98
C GLY A 5 4.98 -3.86 13.29
N TYR A 6 3.74 -4.25 13.52
CA TYR A 6 3.29 -5.02 14.68
C TYR A 6 2.41 -6.20 14.21
N PRO A 7 2.18 -7.24 15.03
CA PRO A 7 2.70 -7.45 16.40
C PRO A 7 4.15 -7.98 16.43
N GLU A 8 4.58 -8.74 15.42
CA GLU A 8 5.82 -9.52 15.45
C GLU A 8 7.04 -8.80 14.83
N GLY A 9 6.88 -7.63 14.23
CA GLY A 9 8.00 -6.89 13.60
C GLY A 9 8.58 -7.54 12.34
N LEU A 10 7.85 -8.46 11.71
CA LEU A 10 8.29 -9.22 10.53
C LEU A 10 8.80 -8.30 9.39
N LYS A 11 9.89 -8.71 8.74
CA LYS A 11 10.60 -7.90 7.75
C LYS A 11 10.68 -8.59 6.38
N GLY A 12 10.62 -7.79 5.33
CA GLY A 12 10.80 -8.23 3.96
C GLY A 12 9.83 -9.35 3.58
N LYS A 13 10.39 -10.51 3.24
CA LYS A 13 9.64 -11.72 2.82
C LYS A 13 9.31 -12.68 3.97
N GLU A 14 9.60 -12.32 5.23
CA GLU A 14 9.03 -12.98 6.40
C GLU A 14 7.53 -12.68 6.52
N ILE A 15 7.09 -11.53 5.99
CA ILE A 15 5.68 -11.16 5.87
C ILE A 15 5.03 -12.04 4.78
N PRO A 16 3.93 -12.78 5.08
CA PRO A 16 3.22 -13.55 4.08
C PRO A 16 2.75 -12.68 2.91
N LEU A 17 2.87 -13.19 1.67
CA LEU A 17 2.51 -12.44 0.46
C LEU A 17 1.07 -11.91 0.49
N SER A 18 0.13 -12.68 1.04
CA SER A 18 -1.26 -12.26 1.25
C SER A 18 -1.39 -11.05 2.17
N ALA A 19 -0.63 -11.01 3.28
CA ALA A 19 -0.60 -9.87 4.19
C ALA A 19 0.01 -8.62 3.53
N SER A 20 1.07 -8.78 2.72
CA SER A 20 1.65 -7.68 1.92
C SER A 20 0.66 -7.13 0.89
N ILE A 21 -0.12 -7.99 0.23
CA ILE A 21 -1.20 -7.59 -0.70
C ILE A 21 -2.30 -6.82 0.04
N ILE A 22 -2.80 -7.36 1.16
CA ILE A 22 -3.84 -6.72 1.98
C ILE A 22 -3.37 -5.36 2.49
N SER A 23 -2.13 -5.24 2.97
CA SER A 23 -1.59 -3.97 3.47
C SER A 23 -1.60 -2.85 2.42
N VAL A 24 -1.27 -3.18 1.16
CA VAL A 24 -1.33 -2.23 0.04
C VAL A 24 -2.78 -1.90 -0.33
N ALA A 25 -3.67 -2.88 -0.35
CA ALA A 25 -5.09 -2.69 -0.70
C ALA A 25 -5.83 -1.83 0.34
N ASP A 26 -5.69 -2.16 1.63
CA ASP A 26 -6.27 -1.41 2.76
C ASP A 26 -5.76 0.04 2.80
N SER A 27 -4.46 0.25 2.60
CA SER A 27 -3.88 1.59 2.54
C SER A 27 -4.39 2.39 1.34
N PHE A 28 -4.58 1.75 0.18
CA PHE A 28 -5.13 2.40 -1.00
C PHE A 28 -6.59 2.83 -0.80
N ASP A 29 -7.45 1.94 -0.29
CA ASP A 29 -8.84 2.26 0.05
C ASP A 29 -8.92 3.38 1.10
N ALA A 30 -8.11 3.29 2.16
CA ALA A 30 -8.00 4.32 3.18
C ALA A 30 -7.52 5.68 2.62
N MET A 31 -6.78 5.69 1.53
CA MET A 31 -6.38 6.90 0.82
C MET A 31 -7.48 7.45 -0.10
N THR A 32 -8.19 6.60 -0.84
CA THR A 32 -9.20 7.03 -1.83
C THR A 32 -10.62 7.19 -1.28
N THR A 33 -10.85 6.87 -0.01
CA THR A 33 -12.15 7.04 0.68
C THR A 33 -12.16 8.30 1.56
N ASP A 34 -13.28 9.03 1.55
CA ASP A 34 -13.55 10.18 2.42
C ASP A 34 -13.65 9.73 3.89
N ARG A 35 -12.97 10.44 4.80
CA ARG A 35 -13.01 10.17 6.25
C ARG A 35 -13.35 11.45 7.02
N PRO A 36 -13.91 11.36 8.24
CA PRO A 36 -14.39 12.55 8.99
C PRO A 36 -13.37 13.69 9.17
N TYR A 37 -12.07 13.38 9.13
CA TYR A 37 -10.97 14.34 9.32
C TYR A 37 -10.10 14.57 8.07
N ARG A 38 -10.38 13.89 6.94
CA ARG A 38 -9.59 14.03 5.70
C ARG A 38 -10.43 13.66 4.48
N LYS A 39 -10.40 14.50 3.45
CA LYS A 39 -10.94 14.14 2.13
C LYS A 39 -10.17 12.99 1.48
N ALA A 40 -10.84 12.26 0.60
CA ALA A 40 -10.21 11.29 -0.29
C ALA A 40 -9.07 11.94 -1.08
N LEU A 41 -7.96 11.22 -1.23
CA LEU A 41 -6.96 11.52 -2.25
C LEU A 41 -7.47 11.05 -3.62
N THR A 42 -7.01 11.69 -4.68
CA THR A 42 -7.16 11.15 -6.03
C THR A 42 -6.45 9.80 -6.17
N ARG A 43 -6.83 9.03 -7.19
CA ARG A 43 -6.20 7.74 -7.51
C ARG A 43 -4.69 7.92 -7.77
N GLU A 44 -4.34 9.01 -8.43
CA GLU A 44 -2.97 9.38 -8.81
C GLU A 44 -2.13 9.70 -7.56
N GLU A 45 -2.66 10.51 -6.64
CA GLU A 45 -2.00 10.82 -5.35
C GLU A 45 -1.82 9.57 -4.49
N ALA A 46 -2.85 8.72 -4.37
CA ALA A 46 -2.76 7.45 -3.64
C ALA A 46 -1.70 6.50 -4.24
N LEU A 47 -1.60 6.44 -5.57
CA LEU A 47 -0.55 5.67 -6.26
C LEU A 47 0.86 6.27 -6.09
N LEU A 48 0.99 7.60 -6.03
CA LEU A 48 2.26 8.26 -5.72
C LEU A 48 2.69 7.98 -4.28
N GLU A 49 1.77 7.98 -3.33
CA GLU A 49 2.05 7.68 -1.91
C GLU A 49 2.44 6.21 -1.70
N LEU A 50 1.77 5.25 -2.35
CA LEU A 50 2.20 3.85 -2.36
C LEU A 50 3.63 3.69 -2.89
N LYS A 51 3.99 4.41 -3.96
CA LYS A 51 5.36 4.42 -4.50
C LYS A 51 6.36 5.06 -3.53
N ARG A 52 6.00 6.16 -2.87
CA ARG A 52 6.83 6.85 -1.87
C ARG A 52 7.16 5.97 -0.66
N CYS A 53 6.20 5.12 -0.26
CA CYS A 53 6.32 4.20 0.87
C CYS A 53 6.73 2.77 0.47
N SER A 54 7.12 2.56 -0.78
CA SER A 54 7.65 1.30 -1.31
C SER A 54 9.00 0.96 -0.69
N GLY A 55 9.17 -0.29 -0.23
CA GLY A 55 10.40 -0.75 0.41
C GLY A 55 10.57 -0.34 1.87
N THR A 56 9.64 0.45 2.42
CA THR A 56 9.58 0.79 3.85
C THR A 56 8.30 0.23 4.47
N GLN A 57 7.16 0.86 4.20
CA GLN A 57 5.85 0.37 4.65
C GLN A 57 5.43 -0.85 3.83
N PHE A 58 5.54 -0.77 2.51
CA PHE A 58 4.99 -1.75 1.57
C PHE A 58 6.05 -2.61 0.87
N ASP A 59 5.66 -3.82 0.45
CA ASP A 59 6.50 -4.67 -0.39
C ASP A 59 6.64 -4.07 -1.80
N PRO A 60 7.86 -3.81 -2.30
CA PRO A 60 8.08 -3.19 -3.61
C PRO A 60 7.45 -3.95 -4.78
N ASP A 61 7.42 -5.28 -4.73
CA ASP A 61 6.88 -6.12 -5.80
C ASP A 61 5.36 -5.97 -5.86
N VAL A 62 4.71 -5.94 -4.68
CA VAL A 62 3.26 -5.72 -4.55
C VAL A 62 2.89 -4.31 -5.01
N VAL A 63 3.62 -3.27 -4.58
CA VAL A 63 3.37 -1.88 -5.04
C VAL A 63 3.50 -1.77 -6.55
N LYS A 64 4.53 -2.39 -7.15
CA LYS A 64 4.75 -2.39 -8.60
C LYS A 64 3.58 -3.04 -9.36
N VAL A 65 3.07 -4.18 -8.89
CA VAL A 65 1.92 -4.87 -9.50
C VAL A 65 0.63 -4.07 -9.27
N ALA A 66 0.39 -3.57 -8.06
CA ALA A 66 -0.77 -2.74 -7.74
C ALA A 66 -0.85 -1.49 -8.61
N CYS A 67 0.27 -0.78 -8.81
CA CYS A 67 0.34 0.37 -9.71
C CYS A 67 0.05 0.06 -11.17
N LYS A 68 0.23 -1.20 -11.61
CA LYS A 68 -0.07 -1.65 -12.99
C LYS A 68 -1.51 -2.18 -13.13
N ALA A 69 -2.04 -2.83 -12.10
CA ALA A 69 -3.42 -3.34 -12.09
C ALA A 69 -4.44 -2.21 -11.88
N LEU A 70 -4.09 -1.24 -11.04
CA LEU A 70 -4.63 0.12 -11.11
C LEU A 70 -4.00 0.84 -12.32
N LEU A 71 -4.53 1.98 -12.76
CA LEU A 71 -4.26 2.60 -14.07
C LEU A 71 -4.77 1.80 -15.29
N GLN A 72 -4.63 0.47 -15.35
CA GLN A 72 -5.18 -0.36 -16.44
C GLN A 72 -6.71 -0.54 -16.40
N GLN A 73 -7.42 0.22 -15.57
CA GLN A 73 -8.88 0.20 -15.43
C GLN A 73 -9.52 1.49 -15.99
N ILE A 74 -9.16 1.83 -17.23
CA ILE A 74 -9.76 2.88 -18.05
C ILE A 74 -10.18 2.23 -19.38
#